data_AF-W2QS16-F1
#
_entry.id   AF-W2QS16-F1
#
_cell.length_a   1.000
_cell.length_b   1.000
_cell.length_c   1.000
_cell.angle_alpha   90.00
_cell.angle_beta   90.00
_cell.angle_gamma   90.00
#
_symmetry.space_group_name_H-M   'P 1'
#
loop_
_entity.id
_entity.type
_entity.pdbx_description
1 polymer ?
#
loop_
_entity_poly.entity_id
_entity_poly.type
_entity_poly.pdbx_seq_one_letter_code
_entity_poly.pdbx_strand_id
1 'polypeptide(L)'
;MLRRQATDQERQAIWETLLRHSNRGVLAYGEIAQAAEEFGFHRSAVSRMWKRGSAALGTGVAADVNSHKHERGRKKVDRVSIWLFVSIQSVQSRTTSRTIQDIIQEVEHAWEIMTAETLNKTFLTLQLVMKEIMNYEGRNDYKWLTFTTIS
;
A
#
# COMPACT_ATOMS: atom_id res chain seq x y z
N MET A 1 -31.43 2.51 0.57
CA MET A 1 -30.13 3.20 0.47
C MET A 1 -29.32 2.52 -0.65
N LEU A 2 -28.90 3.26 -1.68
CA LEU A 2 -28.12 2.69 -2.80
C LEU A 2 -26.64 2.57 -2.43
N ARG A 3 -25.97 1.51 -2.89
CA ARG A 3 -24.58 1.21 -2.52
C ARG A 3 -23.59 2.14 -3.25
N ARG A 4 -22.54 2.57 -2.53
CA ARG A 4 -21.55 3.56 -3.03
C ARG A 4 -20.39 2.92 -3.82
N GLN A 5 -20.13 1.63 -3.63
CA GLN A 5 -19.02 0.91 -4.26
C GLN A 5 -19.48 -0.46 -4.77
N ALA A 6 -19.09 -0.79 -6.00
CA ALA A 6 -19.28 -2.10 -6.60
C ALA A 6 -17.99 -2.91 -6.49
N THR A 7 -18.10 -4.19 -6.14
CA THR A 7 -17.03 -5.18 -6.26
C THR A 7 -16.67 -5.43 -7.72
N ASP A 8 -15.51 -6.03 -7.98
CA ASP A 8 -15.06 -6.30 -9.33
C ASP A 8 -15.98 -7.31 -10.06
N GLN A 9 -16.53 -8.30 -9.33
CA GLN A 9 -17.55 -9.22 -9.85
C GLN A 9 -18.86 -8.50 -10.21
N GLU A 10 -19.36 -7.60 -9.35
CA GLU A 10 -20.56 -6.81 -9.64
C GLU A 10 -20.35 -5.89 -10.85
N ARG A 11 -19.14 -5.33 -11.01
CA ARG A 11 -18.81 -4.51 -12.19
C ARG A 11 -18.79 -5.31 -13.48
N GLN A 12 -18.26 -6.54 -13.43
CA GLN A 12 -18.29 -7.46 -14.56
C GLN A 12 -19.72 -7.83 -14.93
N ALA A 13 -20.56 -8.17 -13.95
CA ALA A 13 -21.96 -8.50 -14.18
C ALA A 13 -22.75 -7.32 -14.78
N ILE A 14 -22.54 -6.10 -14.28
CA ILE A 14 -23.15 -4.87 -14.84
C ILE A 14 -22.67 -4.62 -16.27
N TRP A 15 -21.40 -4.90 -16.57
CA TRP A 15 -20.86 -4.75 -17.92
C TRP A 15 -21.50 -5.76 -18.89
N GLU A 16 -21.62 -7.02 -18.51
CA GLU A 16 -22.20 -8.08 -19.33
C GLU A 16 -23.70 -7.88 -19.59
N THR A 17 -24.46 -7.41 -18.59
CA THR A 17 -25.89 -7.08 -18.78
C THR A 17 -26.07 -5.92 -19.73
N LEU A 18 -25.29 -4.85 -19.57
CA LEU A 18 -25.30 -3.72 -20.51
C LEU A 18 -24.84 -4.13 -21.92
N LEU A 19 -23.87 -5.04 -22.04
CA LEU A 19 -23.42 -5.55 -23.33
C LEU A 19 -24.54 -6.33 -24.04
N ARG A 20 -25.30 -7.14 -23.29
CA ARG A 20 -26.44 -7.93 -23.81
C ARG A 20 -27.56 -7.03 -24.36
N HIS A 21 -27.76 -5.86 -23.75
CA HIS A 21 -28.78 -4.89 -24.16
C HIS A 21 -28.25 -3.85 -25.16
N SER A 22 -26.93 -3.82 -25.39
CA SER A 22 -26.30 -2.92 -26.34
C SER A 22 -26.41 -3.46 -27.76
N ASN A 23 -26.83 -2.61 -28.70
CA ASN A 23 -26.76 -2.92 -30.12
C ASN A 23 -25.57 -2.18 -30.74
N ARG A 24 -24.57 -2.91 -31.24
CA ARG A 24 -23.33 -2.37 -31.85
C ARG A 24 -22.57 -1.36 -30.98
N GLY A 25 -22.52 -1.57 -29.66
CA GLY A 25 -21.77 -0.70 -28.73
C GLY A 25 -22.49 0.60 -28.36
N VAL A 26 -23.76 0.75 -28.76
CA VAL A 26 -24.62 1.86 -28.37
C VAL A 26 -25.68 1.33 -27.39
N LEU A 27 -25.84 2.01 -26.25
CA LEU A 27 -26.90 1.72 -25.28
C LEU A 27 -28.16 2.51 -25.64
N ALA A 28 -29.33 1.85 -25.57
CA ALA A 28 -30.61 2.51 -25.71
C ALA A 28 -30.93 3.40 -24.49
N TYR A 29 -31.86 4.34 -24.67
CA TYR A 29 -32.33 5.21 -23.59
C TYR A 29 -33.02 4.38 -22.50
N GLY A 30 -32.60 4.55 -21.24
CA GLY A 30 -33.19 3.85 -20.09
C GLY A 30 -32.41 2.63 -19.62
N GLU A 31 -31.56 2.01 -20.46
CA GLU A 31 -30.80 0.79 -20.12
C GLU A 31 -29.89 0.97 -18.90
N ILE A 32 -29.23 2.13 -18.80
CA ILE A 32 -28.40 2.49 -17.64
C ILE A 32 -29.25 2.64 -16.38
N ALA A 33 -30.49 3.12 -16.50
CA ALA A 33 -31.39 3.28 -15.36
C ALA A 33 -31.93 1.92 -14.89
N GLN A 34 -32.27 1.03 -15.83
CA GLN A 34 -32.74 -0.32 -15.55
C GLN A 34 -31.64 -1.17 -14.88
N ALA A 35 -30.42 -1.16 -15.42
CA ALA A 35 -29.28 -1.83 -14.79
C ALA A 35 -28.91 -1.19 -13.42
N ALA A 36 -29.13 0.12 -13.25
CA ALA A 36 -28.89 0.77 -11.97
C ALA A 36 -29.92 0.35 -10.91
N GLU A 37 -31.19 0.17 -11.29
CA GLU A 37 -32.25 -0.32 -10.42
C GLU A 37 -32.06 -1.79 -10.06
N GLU A 38 -31.75 -2.64 -11.04
CA GLU A 38 -31.52 -4.08 -10.87
C GLU A 38 -30.37 -4.38 -9.89
N PHE A 39 -29.25 -3.66 -10.03
CA PHE A 39 -28.06 -3.88 -9.19
C PHE A 39 -28.00 -2.96 -7.95
N GLY A 40 -29.00 -2.10 -7.74
CA GLY A 40 -29.06 -1.21 -6.57
C GLY A 40 -27.95 -0.15 -6.51
N PHE A 41 -27.50 0.33 -7.67
CA PHE A 41 -26.50 1.39 -7.81
C PHE A 41 -27.12 2.69 -8.32
N HIS A 42 -26.42 3.81 -8.12
CA HIS A 42 -26.83 5.06 -8.74
C HIS A 42 -26.52 5.05 -10.25
N ARG A 43 -27.43 5.58 -11.08
CA ARG A 43 -27.27 5.69 -12.55
C ARG A 43 -25.91 6.24 -12.99
N SER A 44 -25.34 7.18 -12.24
CA SER A 44 -24.02 7.76 -12.56
C SER A 44 -22.85 6.82 -12.30
N ALA A 45 -22.99 5.83 -11.42
CA ALA A 45 -21.97 4.79 -11.20
C ALA A 45 -21.94 3.81 -12.38
N VAL A 46 -23.10 3.31 -12.78
CA VAL A 46 -23.26 2.43 -13.96
C VAL A 46 -22.81 3.13 -15.25
N SER A 47 -23.17 4.40 -15.44
CA SER A 47 -22.70 5.20 -16.57
C SER A 47 -21.17 5.35 -16.62
N ARG A 48 -20.52 5.53 -15.47
CA ARG A 48 -19.06 5.61 -15.38
C ARG A 48 -18.39 4.27 -15.71
N MET A 49 -18.99 3.15 -15.29
CA MET A 49 -18.50 1.80 -15.63
C MET A 49 -18.60 1.55 -17.13
N TRP A 50 -19.74 1.85 -17.74
CA TRP A 50 -19.93 1.71 -19.19
C TRP A 50 -18.89 2.53 -19.98
N LYS A 51 -18.74 3.81 -19.66
CA LYS A 51 -17.75 4.68 -20.33
C LYS A 51 -16.32 4.14 -20.24
N ARG A 52 -15.95 3.52 -19.11
CA ARG A 52 -14.62 2.90 -18.93
C ARG A 52 -14.47 1.64 -19.79
N GLY A 53 -15.47 0.75 -19.78
CA GLY A 53 -15.43 -0.47 -20.60
C GLY A 53 -15.46 -0.19 -22.11
N SER A 54 -16.27 0.77 -22.57
CA SER A 54 -16.32 1.16 -23.99
C SER A 54 -15.01 1.80 -24.47
N ALA A 55 -14.34 2.60 -23.63
CA ALA A 55 -13.03 3.17 -23.97
C ALA A 55 -11.94 2.09 -24.14
N ALA A 56 -12.00 1.02 -23.33
CA ALA A 56 -11.10 -0.12 -23.47
C ALA A 56 -11.39 -0.95 -24.74
N LEU A 57 -12.67 -1.18 -25.07
CA LEU A 57 -13.08 -1.92 -26.27
C LEU A 57 -12.58 -1.28 -27.57
N GLY A 58 -12.54 0.06 -27.65
CA GLY A 58 -12.00 0.79 -28.80
C GLY A 58 -10.50 0.59 -29.05
N THR A 59 -9.77 0.03 -28.07
CA THR A 59 -8.32 -0.23 -28.15
C THR A 59 -7.98 -1.70 -28.42
N GLY A 60 -8.98 -2.58 -28.58
CA GLY A 60 -8.77 -4.01 -28.83
C GLY A 60 -8.33 -4.83 -27.60
N VAL A 61 -8.29 -4.21 -26.42
CA VAL A 61 -8.01 -4.86 -25.14
C VAL A 61 -9.34 -5.17 -24.44
N ALA A 62 -9.47 -6.37 -23.87
CA ALA A 62 -10.65 -6.75 -23.09
C ALA A 62 -10.94 -5.70 -22.01
N ALA A 63 -12.20 -5.30 -21.86
CA ALA A 63 -12.60 -4.23 -20.95
C ALA A 63 -12.22 -4.56 -19.50
N ASP A 64 -11.19 -3.89 -18.99
CA ASP A 64 -10.82 -4.00 -17.58
C ASP A 64 -11.70 -3.06 -16.74
N VAL A 65 -12.74 -3.63 -16.13
CA VAL A 65 -13.69 -2.90 -15.27
C VAL A 65 -13.25 -2.93 -13.79
N ASN A 66 -12.07 -3.50 -13.50
CA ASN A 66 -11.62 -3.77 -12.13
C ASN A 66 -11.06 -2.53 -11.40
N SER A 67 -10.92 -2.68 -10.08
CA SER A 67 -10.42 -1.62 -9.21
C SER A 67 -8.93 -1.77 -8.98
N HIS A 68 -8.13 -1.00 -9.72
CA HIS A 68 -6.69 -0.89 -9.41
C HIS A 68 -6.38 -0.02 -8.19
N LYS A 69 -7.39 0.35 -7.38
CA LYS A 69 -7.18 1.22 -6.21
C LYS A 69 -6.19 0.60 -5.22
N HIS A 70 -6.22 -0.72 -5.07
CA HIS A 70 -5.33 -1.46 -4.17
C HIS A 70 -3.88 -1.51 -4.69
N GLU A 71 -3.69 -1.54 -6.01
CA GLU A 71 -2.38 -1.54 -6.67
C GLU A 71 -1.74 -0.15 -6.73
N ARG A 72 -2.56 0.89 -6.88
CA ARG A 72 -2.12 2.29 -7.03
C ARG A 72 -1.95 3.03 -5.70
N GLY A 73 -2.21 2.35 -4.58
CA GLY A 73 -2.04 2.90 -3.24
C GLY A 73 -0.59 3.03 -2.82
N ARG A 74 -0.34 3.81 -1.76
CA ARG A 74 0.97 3.87 -1.10
C ARG A 74 1.33 2.47 -0.60
N LYS A 75 2.40 1.88 -1.12
CA LYS A 75 2.93 0.61 -0.62
C LYS A 75 3.33 0.76 0.84
N LYS A 76 3.00 -0.23 1.66
CA LYS A 76 3.40 -0.27 3.07
C LYS A 76 4.92 -0.39 3.13
N VAL A 77 5.58 0.61 3.71
CA VAL A 77 7.02 0.57 3.98
C VAL A 77 7.27 -0.40 5.13
N ASP A 78 8.35 -1.17 5.04
CA ASP A 78 8.73 -2.09 6.10
C ASP A 78 9.05 -1.35 7.42
N ARG A 79 8.57 -1.88 8.56
CA ARG A 79 8.75 -1.21 9.86
C ARG A 79 10.21 -1.25 10.31
N VAL A 80 11.00 -2.26 9.92
CA VAL A 80 12.44 -2.30 10.23
C VAL A 80 13.15 -1.14 9.55
N SER A 81 12.84 -0.89 8.28
CA SER A 81 13.40 0.25 7.55
C SER A 81 13.07 1.60 8.21
N ILE A 82 11.83 1.76 8.71
CA ILE A 82 11.43 2.98 9.43
C ILE A 82 12.24 3.14 10.72
N TRP A 83 12.39 2.06 11.51
CA TRP A 83 13.11 2.12 12.78
C TRP A 83 14.61 2.36 12.60
N LEU A 84 15.23 1.72 11.62
CA LEU A 84 16.65 1.96 11.28
C LEU A 84 16.88 3.43 10.90
N PHE A 85 15.97 4.02 10.12
CA PHE A 85 16.06 5.43 9.80
C PHE A 85 15.93 6.30 11.06
N VAL A 86 14.95 6.01 11.93
CA VAL A 86 14.76 6.76 13.19
C VAL A 86 15.96 6.64 14.13
N SER A 87 16.57 5.46 14.26
CA SER A 87 17.74 5.27 15.14
C SER A 87 18.95 6.05 14.61
N ILE A 88 19.21 6.02 13.31
CA ILE A 88 20.27 6.82 12.67
C ILE A 88 20.01 8.32 12.86
N GLN A 89 18.79 8.78 12.59
CA GLN A 89 18.42 10.19 12.79
C GLN A 89 18.57 10.61 14.27
N SER A 90 18.25 9.73 15.22
CA SER A 90 18.38 10.02 16.64
C SER A 90 19.84 10.21 17.08
N VAL A 91 20.78 9.45 16.50
CA VAL A 91 22.22 9.62 16.73
C VAL A 91 22.71 10.92 16.11
N GLN A 92 22.33 11.19 14.85
CA GLN A 92 22.70 12.42 14.13
C GLN A 92 22.13 13.69 14.78
N SER A 93 20.92 13.63 15.37
CA SER A 93 20.33 14.79 16.06
C SER A 93 21.08 15.20 17.33
N ARG A 94 21.92 14.31 17.88
CA ARG A 94 22.73 14.56 19.07
C ARG A 94 24.11 15.13 18.73
N THR A 95 24.51 15.10 17.45
CA THR A 95 25.81 15.58 16.99
C THR A 95 25.62 16.81 16.09
N THR A 96 26.22 17.95 16.44
CA THR A 96 26.18 19.15 15.59
C THR A 96 27.41 19.19 14.69
N SER A 97 27.49 18.27 13.73
CA SER A 97 28.60 18.24 12.76
C SER A 97 28.30 19.23 11.62
N ARG A 98 29.10 20.28 11.48
CA ARG A 98 28.91 21.32 10.44
C ARG A 98 29.89 21.18 9.29
N THR A 99 30.96 20.39 9.49
CA THR A 99 32.03 20.16 8.52
C THR A 99 32.25 18.66 8.30
N ILE A 100 32.80 18.28 7.14
CA ILE A 100 33.17 16.89 6.83
C ILE A 100 34.13 16.31 7.89
N GLN A 101 35.08 17.12 8.38
CA GLN A 101 36.03 16.73 9.41
C GLN A 101 35.32 16.36 10.73
N ASP A 102 34.31 17.13 11.14
CA ASP A 102 33.51 16.84 12.33
C ASP A 102 32.78 15.49 12.22
N ILE A 103 32.31 15.14 11.02
CA ILE A 103 31.63 13.86 10.78
C ILE A 103 32.63 12.70 10.90
N ILE A 104 33.83 12.85 10.33
CA ILE A 104 34.88 11.82 10.40
C ILE A 104 35.27 11.57 11.86
N GLN A 105 35.52 12.64 12.62
CA GLN A 105 35.91 12.55 14.03
C GLN A 105 34.81 11.92 14.90
N GLU A 106 33.54 12.27 14.67
CA GLU A 106 32.41 11.66 15.39
C GLU A 106 32.27 10.16 15.10
N VAL A 107 32.51 9.75 13.85
CA VAL A 107 32.49 8.33 13.48
C VAL A 107 33.62 7.55 14.15
N GLU A 108 34.83 8.12 14.19
CA GLU A 108 35.97 7.53 14.91
C GLU A 108 35.70 7.41 16.41
N HIS A 109 35.16 8.45 17.03
CA HIS A 109 34.81 8.42 18.44
C HIS A 109 33.68 7.43 18.77
N ALA A 110 32.65 7.35 17.91
CA ALA A 110 31.61 6.34 18.04
C ALA A 110 32.16 4.92 17.92
N TRP A 111 33.15 4.70 17.03
CA TRP A 111 33.83 3.42 16.90
C TRP A 111 34.61 3.05 18.16
N GLU A 112 35.33 3.99 18.76
CA GLU A 112 36.03 3.76 20.03
C GLU A 112 35.08 3.44 21.19
N ILE A 113 33.90 4.06 21.22
CA ILE A 113 32.86 3.81 22.24
C ILE A 113 32.11 2.49 22.00
N MET A 114 32.09 1.99 20.75
CA MET A 114 31.44 0.72 20.43
C MET A 114 32.20 -0.47 21.04
N THR A 115 31.83 -0.81 22.27
CA THR A 115 32.34 -2.00 22.95
C THR A 115 31.75 -3.29 22.38
N ALA A 116 32.40 -4.41 22.65
CA ALA A 116 31.88 -5.74 22.31
C ALA A 116 30.47 -5.99 22.90
N GLU A 117 30.17 -5.38 24.05
CA GLU A 117 28.84 -5.44 24.67
C GLU A 117 27.78 -4.71 23.83
N THR A 118 28.09 -3.51 23.34
CA THR A 118 27.21 -2.74 22.45
C THR A 118 26.96 -3.49 21.15
N LEU A 119 28.00 -4.10 20.57
CA LEU A 119 27.87 -4.92 19.37
C LEU A 119 27.03 -6.19 19.61
N ASN A 120 27.17 -6.81 20.78
CA ASN A 120 26.36 -7.96 21.15
C ASN A 120 24.88 -7.58 21.32
N LYS A 121 24.58 -6.43 21.92
CA LYS A 121 23.21 -5.90 22.06
C LYS A 121 22.55 -5.64 20.70
N THR A 122 23.27 -5.05 19.74
CA THR A 122 22.73 -4.82 18.39
C THR A 122 22.49 -6.14 17.66
N PHE A 123 23.40 -7.11 17.78
CA PHE A 123 23.24 -8.44 17.22
C PHE A 123 22.00 -9.16 17.77
N LEU A 124 21.82 -9.18 19.10
CA LEU A 124 20.66 -9.81 19.74
C LEU A 124 19.35 -9.13 19.35
N THR A 125 19.37 -7.80 19.21
CA THR A 125 18.20 -7.03 18.74
C THR A 125 17.81 -7.45 17.31
N LEU A 126 18.79 -7.60 16.41
CA LEU A 126 18.55 -8.09 15.05
C LEU A 126 17.97 -9.50 15.04
N GLN A 127 18.54 -10.42 15.83
CA GLN A 127 18.02 -11.80 15.95
C GLN A 127 16.57 -11.83 16.44
N LEU A 128 16.23 -10.99 17.42
CA LEU A 128 14.87 -10.90 17.97
C LEU A 128 13.89 -10.31 16.95
N VAL A 129 14.29 -9.27 16.20
CA VAL A 129 13.49 -8.73 15.09
C VAL A 129 13.25 -9.79 14.01
N MET A 130 14.27 -10.56 13.63
CA MET A 130 14.12 -11.65 12.65
C MET A 130 13.13 -12.71 13.14
N LYS A 131 13.20 -13.10 14.41
CA LYS A 131 12.23 -14.03 15.02
C LYS A 131 10.81 -13.49 14.97
N GLU A 132 10.64 -12.20 15.24
CA GLU A 132 9.32 -11.57 15.18
C GLU A 132 8.76 -11.53 13.76
N ILE A 133 9.58 -11.22 12.75
CA ILE A 133 9.16 -11.28 11.34
C ILE A 133 8.70 -12.69 10.96
N MET A 134 9.40 -13.73 11.45
CA MET A 134 9.01 -15.12 11.22
C MET A 134 7.67 -15.48 11.88
N ASN A 135 7.40 -14.98 13.10
CA ASN A 135 6.12 -15.19 13.79
C ASN A 135 4.93 -14.56 13.04
N TYR A 136 5.17 -13.52 12.26
CA TYR A 136 4.15 -12.82 11.48
C TYR A 136 4.15 -13.25 10.00
N GLU A 137 4.76 -14.39 9.65
CA GLU A 137 4.81 -14.89 8.25
C GLU A 137 5.36 -13.85 7.26
N GLY A 138 6.33 -13.03 7.68
CA GLY A 138 6.87 -11.95 6.87
C GLY A 138 5.98 -10.71 6.77
N ARG A 139 4.88 -10.65 7.53
CA ARG A 139 4.00 -9.48 7.60
C ARG A 139 4.58 -8.41 8.53
N ASN A 140 4.17 -7.18 8.26
CA ASN A 140 4.73 -5.97 8.86
C ASN A 140 3.80 -5.36 9.93
N ASP A 141 3.16 -6.20 10.75
CA ASP A 141 2.10 -5.88 11.72
C ASP A 141 2.44 -6.25 13.18
N TYR A 142 3.72 -6.54 13.45
CA TYR A 142 4.24 -6.79 14.80
C TYR A 142 4.16 -5.56 15.74
N LYS A 143 3.96 -5.81 17.04
CA LYS A 143 3.81 -4.80 18.12
C LYS A 143 5.12 -4.60 18.87
N TRP A 144 5.59 -3.36 18.97
CA TRP A 144 6.91 -2.95 19.48
C TRP A 144 7.14 -3.03 21.01
N LEU A 145 6.33 -3.75 21.78
CA LEU A 145 6.35 -3.63 23.26
C LEU A 145 7.54 -4.32 23.97
N THR A 146 8.53 -4.84 23.26
CA THR A 146 9.58 -5.68 23.88
C THR A 146 11.01 -5.14 23.77
N PHE A 147 11.26 -4.01 23.12
CA PHE A 147 12.64 -3.56 22.84
C PHE A 147 13.12 -2.35 23.67
N THR A 148 12.27 -1.71 24.46
CA THR A 148 12.65 -0.54 25.28
C THR A 148 13.10 -0.87 26.71
N THR A 149 13.18 -2.15 27.10
CA THR A 149 13.49 -2.55 28.49
C THR A 149 14.91 -3.09 28.69
N ILE A 150 15.80 -2.95 27.71
CA ILE A 150 17.24 -3.21 27.92
C ILE A 150 17.95 -1.86 27.83
N SER A 151 17.80 -1.07 28.88
CA SER A 151 18.66 0.07 29.18
C SER A 151 19.66 -0.30 30.26
#